data_AF-A0A358Q1G9-F1
#
_entry.id   AF-A0A358Q1G9-F1
#
_cell.length_a   1.000
_cell.length_b   1.000
_cell.length_c   1.000
_cell.angle_alpha   90.00
_cell.angle_beta   90.00
_cell.angle_gamma   90.00
#
_symmetry.space_group_name_H-M   'P 1'
#
loop_
_entity.id
_entity.type
_entity.pdbx_description
1 polymer ?
#
loop_
_entity_poly.entity_id
_entity_poly.type
_entity_poly.pdbx_seq_one_letter_code
_entity_poly.pdbx_strand_id
1 'polypeptide(L)'
;MFFGNNACELYFEEDDMDSFVAKLNIIKGIEYIHPLFEHSWDQRVVRFYDLDKHIIEVGENMVIVVKRFIETGLSIEETSNRMDVPVDYVRSCSS
;
A
#
# COMPACT_ATOMS: atom_id res chain seq x y z
N MET A 1 14.79 -8.11 28.98
CA MET A 1 13.65 -7.17 28.92
C MET A 1 13.75 -6.48 27.57
N PHE A 2 13.13 -7.05 26.53
CA PHE A 2 13.07 -6.42 25.22
C PHE A 2 11.98 -5.37 25.31
N PHE A 3 12.36 -4.09 25.33
CA PHE A 3 11.41 -3.01 25.09
C PHE A 3 10.95 -3.17 23.64
N GLY A 4 9.74 -3.70 23.45
CA GLY A 4 9.07 -3.69 22.15
C GLY A 4 8.85 -2.24 21.74
N ASN A 5 9.81 -1.69 21.02
CA ASN A 5 9.74 -0.35 20.50
C ASN A 5 8.95 -0.44 19.20
N ASN A 6 7.62 -0.27 19.25
CA ASN A 6 6.77 -0.04 18.08
C ASN A 6 7.07 1.33 17.42
N ALA A 7 8.33 1.78 17.42
CA ALA A 7 8.72 3.14 17.05
C ALA A 7 9.15 3.30 15.59
N CYS A 8 9.24 2.21 14.82
CA CYS A 8 9.50 2.27 13.39
C CYS A 8 8.62 1.28 12.64
N GLU A 9 7.82 1.84 11.74
CA GLU A 9 7.16 1.15 10.66
C GLU A 9 7.98 1.44 9.39
N LEU A 10 8.34 0.39 8.66
CA LEU A 10 8.96 0.53 7.34
C LEU A 10 7.87 0.49 6.29
N TYR A 11 7.69 1.60 5.59
CA TYR A 11 6.73 1.73 4.50
C TYR A 11 7.41 1.53 3.15
N PHE A 12 6.84 0.65 2.33
CA PHE A 12 7.27 0.38 0.97
C PHE A 12 6.08 0.46 0.02
N GLU A 13 6.38 0.81 -1.24
CA GLU A 13 5.41 0.80 -2.32
C GLU A 13 5.80 -0.27 -3.34
N GLU A 14 4.81 -1.01 -3.83
CA GLU A 14 4.98 -2.07 -4.82
C GLU A 14 4.04 -1.84 -6.00
N ASP A 15 4.56 -2.06 -7.20
CA ASP A 15 3.83 -1.83 -8.43
C ASP A 15 2.89 -3.00 -8.75
N ASP A 16 3.32 -4.23 -8.42
CA ASP A 16 2.54 -5.47 -8.60
C ASP A 16 2.29 -6.16 -7.26
N MET A 17 1.31 -5.64 -6.53
CA MET A 17 0.89 -6.19 -5.23
C MET A 17 0.34 -7.61 -5.33
N ASP A 18 -0.27 -8.00 -6.44
CA ASP A 18 -0.78 -9.36 -6.64
C ASP A 18 0.36 -10.38 -6.68
N SER A 19 1.39 -10.10 -7.48
CA SER A 19 2.60 -10.93 -7.52
C SER A 19 3.36 -10.92 -6.20
N PHE A 20 3.39 -9.79 -5.49
CA PHE A 20 4.05 -9.68 -4.19
C PHE A 20 3.35 -10.52 -3.13
N VAL A 21 2.03 -10.40 -3.00
CA VAL A 21 1.23 -11.21 -2.07
C VAL A 21 1.33 -12.70 -2.41
N ALA A 22 1.33 -13.06 -3.70
CA ALA A 22 1.55 -14.45 -4.12
C ALA A 22 2.90 -15.00 -3.65
N LYS A 23 3.98 -14.20 -3.73
CA LYS A 23 5.31 -14.56 -3.20
C LYS A 23 5.28 -14.71 -1.67
N LEU A 24 4.68 -13.75 -0.96
CA LEU A 24 4.55 -13.78 0.50
C LEU A 24 3.81 -15.05 0.98
N ASN A 25 2.75 -15.46 0.28
CA ASN A 25 1.99 -16.66 0.60
C ASN A 25 2.78 -17.98 0.50
N ILE A 26 3.87 -18.00 -0.28
CA ILE A 26 4.75 -19.17 -0.42
C ILE A 26 5.79 -19.23 0.71
N ILE A 27 6.13 -18.08 1.30
CA ILE A 27 7.12 -18.00 2.37
C ILE A 27 6.48 -18.46 3.68
N LYS A 28 7.11 -19.47 4.31
CA LYS A 28 6.66 -19.98 5.60
C LYS A 28 7.26 -19.16 6.74
N GLY A 29 6.46 -18.93 7.79
CA GLY A 29 6.91 -18.25 8.99
C GLY A 29 6.76 -16.73 8.96
N ILE A 30 6.07 -16.16 7.95
CA ILE A 30 5.67 -14.76 7.98
C ILE A 30 4.56 -14.57 9.01
N GLU A 31 4.75 -13.62 9.91
CA GLU A 31 3.75 -13.22 10.90
C GLU A 31 3.04 -11.96 10.43
N TYR A 32 1.79 -12.13 9.98
CA TYR A 32 0.98 -11.02 9.51
C TYR A 32 0.32 -10.28 10.68
N ILE A 33 0.35 -8.95 10.62
CA ILE A 33 -0.50 -8.10 11.45
C ILE A 33 -1.91 -8.14 10.87
N HIS A 34 -2.00 -7.87 9.58
CA HIS A 34 -3.18 -8.17 8.78
C HIS A 34 -2.74 -8.66 7.40
N PRO A 35 -3.46 -9.65 6.83
CA PRO A 35 -3.27 -10.03 5.43
C PRO A 35 -3.63 -8.85 4.50
N LEU A 36 -3.58 -9.08 3.18
CA LEU A 36 -3.95 -8.09 2.17
C LEU A 36 -5.27 -7.39 2.57
N PHE A 37 -5.16 -6.09 2.85
CA PHE A 37 -6.23 -5.22 3.30
C PHE A 37 -6.45 -4.14 2.25
N GLU A 38 -7.70 -3.81 1.99
CA GLU A 38 -8.07 -2.79 1.03
C GLU A 38 -8.61 -1.58 1.78
N HIS A 39 -7.94 -0.44 1.61
CA HIS A 39 -8.37 0.84 2.17
C HIS A 39 -9.63 1.35 1.47
N SER A 40 -10.34 2.27 2.13
CA SER A 40 -11.58 2.87 1.60
C SER A 40 -11.40 3.64 0.29
N TRP A 41 -10.15 3.96 -0.07
CA TRP A 41 -9.76 4.59 -1.34
C TRP A 41 -9.20 3.57 -2.36
N ASP A 42 -9.59 2.30 -2.25
CA ASP A 42 -9.18 1.14 -3.06
C ASP A 42 -7.66 0.88 -3.13
N GLN A 43 -6.87 1.41 -2.19
CA GLN A 43 -5.45 1.06 -2.09
C GLN A 43 -5.29 -0.26 -1.33
N ARG A 44 -4.61 -1.23 -1.93
CA ARG A 44 -4.29 -2.50 -1.27
C ARG A 44 -2.97 -2.38 -0.51
N VAL A 45 -2.95 -2.89 0.71
CA VAL A 45 -1.78 -2.89 1.61
C VAL A 45 -1.65 -4.22 2.34
N VAL A 46 -0.44 -4.60 2.72
CA VAL A 46 -0.19 -5.74 3.61
C VAL A 46 0.75 -5.32 4.72
N ARG A 47 0.46 -5.76 5.96
CA ARG A 47 1.34 -5.51 7.10
C ARG A 47 1.77 -6.81 7.75
N PHE A 48 3.07 -6.97 7.92
CA PHE A 48 3.67 -8.14 8.55
C PHE A 48 4.92 -7.76 9.33
N TYR A 49 5.36 -8.65 10.20
CA TYR A 49 6.59 -8.47 10.96
C TYR A 49 7.80 -9.06 10.24
N ASP A 50 8.95 -8.41 10.41
CA ASP A 50 10.24 -9.04 10.15
C ASP A 50 10.65 -9.99 11.30
N LEU A 51 11.84 -10.58 11.18
CA LEU A 51 12.39 -11.51 12.18
C LEU A 51 12.66 -10.84 13.54
N ASP A 52 12.88 -9.52 13.54
CA ASP A 52 13.18 -8.71 14.72
C ASP A 52 11.92 -8.02 15.31
N LYS A 53 10.73 -8.32 14.77
CA LYS A 53 9.43 -7.74 15.16
C LYS A 53 9.24 -6.26 14.80
N HIS A 54 9.92 -5.76 13.77
CA HIS A 54 9.58 -4.48 13.16
C HIS A 54 8.36 -4.62 12.25
N ILE A 55 7.52 -3.59 12.22
CA ILE A 55 6.35 -3.53 11.35
C ILE A 55 6.82 -3.16 9.94
N ILE A 56 6.50 -4.00 8.97
CA ILE A 56 6.66 -3.71 7.55
C ILE A 56 5.27 -3.53 6.95
N GLU A 57 5.04 -2.35 6.37
CA GLU A 57 3.89 -2.06 5.54
C GLU A 57 4.32 -1.99 4.08
N VAL A 58 3.66 -2.77 3.23
CA VAL A 58 3.83 -2.69 1.77
C VAL A 58 2.49 -2.37 1.15
N GLY A 59 2.40 -1.22 0.49
CA GLY A 59 1.21 -0.75 -0.20
C GLY A 59 1.34 -0.75 -1.71
N GLU A 60 0.21 -0.73 -2.41
CA GLU A 60 0.20 -0.40 -3.83
C GLU A 60 0.77 0.99 -4.06
N ASN A 61 1.58 1.11 -5.12
CA ASN A 61 2.06 2.39 -5.61
C ASN A 61 0.89 3.34 -5.90
N MET A 62 0.89 4.49 -5.22
CA MET A 62 -0.18 5.48 -5.35
C MET A 62 -0.33 6.01 -6.78
N VAL A 63 0.74 6.06 -7.57
CA VAL A 63 0.70 6.45 -8.98
C VAL A 63 -0.14 5.46 -9.79
N ILE A 64 -0.01 4.16 -9.53
CA ILE A 64 -0.78 3.11 -10.21
C ILE A 64 -2.24 3.17 -9.80
N VAL A 65 -2.52 3.37 -8.51
CA VAL A 65 -3.89 3.54 -8.00
C VAL A 65 -4.56 4.75 -8.66
N VAL A 66 -3.86 5.89 -8.74
CA VAL A 66 -4.33 7.09 -9.46
C VAL A 66 -4.61 6.76 -10.93
N LYS A 67 -3.66 6.15 -11.64
CA LYS A 67 -3.83 5.80 -13.06
C LYS A 67 -5.04 4.89 -13.28
N ARG A 68 -5.22 3.88 -12.42
CA ARG A 68 -6.37 2.96 -12.45
C ARG A 68 -7.70 3.70 -12.28
N PHE A 69 -7.77 4.71 -11.41
CA PHE A 69 -8.98 5.53 -11.26
C PHE A 69 -9.28 6.36 -12.50
N ILE A 70 -8.26 6.99 -13.09
CA ILE A 70 -8.42 7.77 -14.32
C ILE A 70 -8.85 6.86 -15.48
N GLU A 71 -8.25 5.66 -15.60
CA GLU A 71 -8.61 4.67 -16.62
C GLU A 71 -10.01 4.08 -16.44
N THR A 72 -10.50 3.97 -15.20
CA THR A 72 -11.89 3.56 -14.91
C THR A 72 -12.91 4.70 -15.14
N GLY A 73 -12.44 5.88 -15.55
CA GLY A 73 -13.26 6.99 -16.00
C GLY A 73 -13.51 8.07 -14.95
N LEU A 74 -12.83 8.03 -13.80
CA LEU A 74 -12.89 9.13 -12.83
C LEU A 74 -12.10 10.33 -13.36
N SER A 75 -12.61 11.53 -13.10
CA SER A 75 -11.86 12.76 -13.32
C SER A 75 -10.76 12.95 -12.28
N ILE A 76 -9.76 13.77 -12.61
CA ILE A 76 -8.65 14.12 -11.69
C ILE A 76 -9.17 14.65 -10.35
N GLU A 77 -10.26 15.44 -10.36
CA GLU A 77 -10.88 15.98 -9.16
C GLU A 77 -11.58 14.91 -8.33
N GLU A 78 -12.29 13.98 -8.97
CA GLU A 78 -12.92 12.85 -8.28
C GLU A 78 -11.89 11.90 -7.67
N THR A 79 -10.80 11.61 -8.38
CA THR A 79 -9.67 10.81 -7.87
C THR A 79 -8.99 11.51 -6.68
N SER A 80 -8.75 12.82 -6.79
CA SER A 80 -8.19 13.63 -5.70
C SER A 80 -9.07 13.57 -4.44
N ASN A 81 -10.38 13.76 -4.59
CA ASN A 81 -11.32 13.66 -3.47
C ASN A 81 -11.42 12.22 -2.90
N ARG A 82 -11.36 11.20 -3.75
CA ARG A 82 -11.47 9.79 -3.33
C ARG A 82 -10.25 9.33 -2.53
N MET A 83 -9.06 9.75 -2.94
CA MET A 83 -7.79 9.37 -2.30
C MET A 83 -7.34 10.36 -1.21
N ASP A 84 -8.08 11.45 -1.00
CA ASP A 84 -7.71 12.56 -0.10
C ASP A 84 -6.30 13.12 -0.39
N VAL A 85 -5.97 13.25 -1.68
CA VAL A 85 -4.69 13.78 -2.16
C VAL A 85 -4.88 15.06 -2.96
N PRO A 86 -3.90 15.98 -3.01
CA PRO A 86 -4.01 17.18 -3.84
C PRO A 86 -4.21 16.88 -5.33
N VAL A 87 -5.04 17.67 -6.01
CA VAL A 87 -5.28 17.57 -7.46
C VAL A 87 -3.97 17.63 -8.26
N ASP A 88 -3.00 18.43 -7.82
CA ASP A 88 -1.70 18.54 -8.48
C ASP A 88 -0.87 17.25 -8.37
N TYR A 89 -1.02 16.49 -7.29
CA TYR A 89 -0.41 15.16 -7.16
C TYR A 89 -1.00 14.22 -8.20
N VAL A 90 -2.33 14.16 -8.31
CA VAL A 90 -3.03 13.34 -9.32
C VAL A 90 -2.60 13.72 -10.74
N ARG A 91 -2.48 15.02 -11.04
CA ARG A 91 -1.96 15.52 -12.33
C ARG A 91 -0.53 15.04 -12.60
N SER A 92 0.35 15.12 -11.61
CA SER A 92 1.73 14.67 -11.75
C SER A 92 1.85 13.16 -12.01
N CYS A 93 0.94 12.36 -11.44
CA CYS A 93 0.86 10.92 -11.68
C CYS A 93 0.32 10.56 -13.08
N SER A 94 -0.49 11.44 -13.68
CA SER A 94 -1.05 11.27 -15.03
C SER A 94 -0.17 11.79 -16.17
N SER A 95 0.94 12.47 -15.85
CA SER A 95 1.86 13.09 -16.83
C SER A 95 2.86 12.11 -17.43
#